data_AF-A0A486XNF9-F1
#
_entry.id   AF-A0A486XNF9-F1
#
_cell.length_a   1.000
_cell.length_b   1.000
_cell.length_c   1.000
_cell.angle_alpha   90.00
_cell.angle_beta   90.00
_cell.angle_gamma   90.00
#
_symmetry.space_group_name_H-M   'P 1'
#
loop_
_entity.id
_entity.type
_entity.pdbx_description
1 polymer ?
#
loop_
_entity_poly.entity_id
_entity_poly.type
_entity_poly.pdbx_seq_one_letter_code
_entity_poly.pdbx_strand_id
1 'polypeptide(L)'
;MGERYYDATSGRFLSPDPISYPLCLDLYTYANGDPINYIDPDGRFASYAYQTVKPLLYPCQPGMTVMNGVFAVCANIGLTRSSPFEVGSFNLSTGAIGFINGINNNKIQARLSAQQLSQYAQGTKIYGTHNATNFPVVDVFECAAGHIGFHTPPVQLLKNKWKHLIASHGPQAKFLEICHSGGAIHLKNALLTSPESVRQQIIALAIAPSVIIPNELCFQSDNYISRRDFVTHLDFDGKRRYGNELHVLEPHPDANKWDHEFLSPTFKRTLKKHVQDYIDNYGGEK
;
A
#
# COMPACT_ATOMS: atom_id res chain seq x y z
N MET A 1 -6.98 -22.52 -6.20
CA MET A 1 -5.57 -22.24 -5.89
C MET A 1 -5.48 -21.52 -4.55
N GLY A 2 -4.30 -21.54 -3.91
CA GLY A 2 -3.99 -20.91 -2.62
C GLY A 2 -4.60 -21.61 -1.40
N GLU A 3 -5.93 -21.55 -1.29
CA GLU A 3 -6.69 -22.02 -0.12
C GLU A 3 -7.87 -22.95 -0.50
N ARG A 4 -8.27 -22.99 -1.78
CA ARG A 4 -9.35 -23.85 -2.31
C ARG A 4 -8.88 -24.71 -3.48
N TYR A 5 -9.27 -25.98 -3.49
CA TYR A 5 -9.01 -26.89 -4.61
C TYR A 5 -9.87 -26.51 -5.81
N TYR A 6 -9.26 -26.38 -6.99
CA TYR A 6 -9.91 -25.99 -8.25
C TYR A 6 -9.86 -27.16 -9.23
N ASP A 7 -10.99 -27.48 -9.85
CA ASP A 7 -11.06 -28.45 -10.93
C ASP A 7 -11.09 -27.73 -12.28
N ALA A 8 -10.00 -27.88 -13.03
CA ALA A 8 -9.84 -27.27 -14.34
C ALA A 8 -10.77 -27.88 -15.40
N THR A 9 -11.26 -29.12 -15.21
CA THR A 9 -12.17 -29.77 -16.16
C THR A 9 -13.59 -29.21 -16.06
N SER A 10 -14.09 -28.97 -14.84
CA SER A 10 -15.42 -28.37 -14.63
C SER A 10 -15.42 -26.83 -14.54
N GLY A 11 -14.25 -26.20 -14.40
CA GLY A 11 -14.14 -24.74 -14.28
C GLY A 11 -14.62 -24.19 -12.94
N ARG A 12 -14.59 -25.00 -11.87
CA ARG A 12 -15.17 -24.68 -10.56
C ARG A 12 -14.24 -25.01 -9.41
N PHE A 13 -14.47 -24.38 -8.26
CA PHE A 13 -13.86 -24.81 -7.01
C PHE A 13 -14.56 -26.06 -6.48
N LEU A 14 -13.80 -26.93 -5.81
CA LEU A 14 -14.27 -28.17 -5.20
C LEU A 14 -14.71 -27.98 -3.73
N SER A 15 -14.46 -26.80 -3.18
CA SER A 15 -14.82 -26.41 -1.79
C SER A 15 -15.62 -25.12 -1.84
N PRO A 16 -16.62 -24.92 -0.96
CA PRO A 16 -17.45 -23.71 -0.95
C PRO A 16 -16.67 -22.47 -0.52
N ASP A 17 -17.10 -21.29 -0.97
CA ASP A 17 -16.50 -20.00 -0.64
C ASP A 17 -16.68 -19.64 0.86
N PRO A 18 -15.61 -19.34 1.61
CA PRO A 18 -15.68 -18.94 3.02
C PRO A 18 -16.46 -17.66 3.30
N ILE A 19 -16.64 -16.78 2.31
CA ILE A 19 -17.25 -15.44 2.47
C ILE A 19 -18.80 -15.52 2.42
N SER A 20 -19.35 -16.57 1.82
CA SER A 20 -20.79 -16.92 1.79
C SER A 20 -21.76 -15.79 1.37
N TYR A 21 -23.06 -16.05 1.51
CA TYR A 21 -24.13 -15.10 1.19
C TYR A 21 -24.15 -13.91 2.17
N PRO A 22 -24.41 -12.66 1.73
CA PRO A 22 -24.88 -12.23 0.40
C PRO A 22 -23.78 -11.84 -0.58
N LEU A 23 -22.51 -12.01 -0.21
CA LEU A 23 -21.36 -11.51 -0.99
C LEU A 23 -20.93 -12.47 -2.12
N CYS A 24 -21.32 -13.75 -2.06
CA CYS A 24 -21.06 -14.75 -3.09
C CYS A 24 -22.36 -15.52 -3.41
N LEU A 25 -22.90 -15.36 -4.63
CA LEU A 25 -24.18 -15.94 -5.07
C LEU A 25 -24.05 -17.42 -5.50
N ASP A 26 -22.91 -17.82 -6.06
CA ASP A 26 -22.57 -19.22 -6.34
C ASP A 26 -21.23 -19.55 -5.65
N LEU A 27 -21.34 -20.38 -4.61
CA LEU A 27 -20.26 -20.72 -3.70
C LEU A 27 -19.11 -21.49 -4.37
N TYR A 28 -19.24 -21.93 -5.61
CA TYR A 28 -18.24 -22.75 -6.31
C TYR A 28 -17.70 -22.11 -7.59
N THR A 29 -18.19 -20.92 -7.97
CA THR A 29 -17.78 -20.26 -9.21
C THR A 29 -16.36 -19.71 -9.15
N TYR A 30 -15.57 -20.03 -10.18
CA TYR A 30 -14.31 -19.33 -10.45
C TYR A 30 -14.59 -17.99 -11.13
N ALA A 31 -13.86 -16.95 -10.75
CA ALA A 31 -13.94 -15.62 -11.38
C ALA A 31 -15.38 -15.03 -11.41
N ASN A 32 -16.20 -15.35 -10.39
CA ASN A 32 -17.62 -14.97 -10.31
C ASN A 32 -18.44 -15.35 -11.57
N GLY A 33 -18.06 -16.44 -12.24
CA GLY A 33 -18.74 -16.93 -13.45
C GLY A 33 -18.30 -16.24 -14.76
N ASP A 34 -17.35 -15.32 -14.72
CA ASP A 34 -16.85 -14.59 -15.89
C ASP A 34 -15.31 -14.67 -15.99
N PRO A 35 -14.76 -15.83 -16.40
CA PRO A 35 -13.32 -16.04 -16.51
C PRO A 35 -12.66 -15.30 -17.69
N ILE A 36 -13.46 -14.64 -18.54
CA ILE A 36 -12.97 -13.80 -19.64
C ILE A 36 -12.56 -12.44 -19.11
N ASN A 37 -13.39 -11.85 -18.25
CA ASN A 37 -13.16 -10.53 -17.69
C ASN A 37 -12.54 -10.55 -16.31
N TYR A 38 -12.48 -11.69 -15.63
CA TYR A 38 -11.97 -11.80 -14.27
C TYR A 38 -11.04 -12.99 -14.06
N ILE A 39 -10.09 -12.84 -13.13
CA ILE A 39 -9.19 -13.89 -12.64
C ILE A 39 -9.31 -13.97 -11.12
N ASP A 40 -9.31 -15.18 -10.56
CA ASP A 40 -9.46 -15.44 -9.12
C ASP A 40 -8.30 -16.34 -8.61
N PRO A 41 -7.08 -15.76 -8.44
CA PRO A 41 -5.86 -16.52 -8.19
C PRO A 41 -5.77 -17.15 -6.79
N ASP A 42 -6.41 -16.55 -5.78
CA ASP A 42 -6.41 -17.05 -4.40
C ASP A 42 -7.68 -17.86 -4.04
N GLY A 43 -8.63 -17.94 -4.98
CA GLY A 43 -9.91 -18.64 -4.83
C GLY A 43 -10.89 -17.96 -3.89
N ARG A 44 -10.64 -16.70 -3.54
CA ARG A 44 -11.51 -15.92 -2.67
C ARG A 44 -12.11 -14.72 -3.41
N PHE A 45 -11.46 -14.21 -4.47
CA PHE A 45 -11.90 -12.98 -5.12
C PHE A 45 -11.59 -12.91 -6.63
N ALA A 46 -12.65 -12.68 -7.41
CA ALA A 46 -12.56 -12.30 -8.80
C ALA A 46 -12.01 -10.86 -8.96
N SER A 47 -10.94 -10.69 -9.74
CA SER A 47 -10.33 -9.41 -10.10
C SER A 47 -10.34 -9.21 -11.60
N TYR A 48 -10.57 -7.99 -12.11
CA TYR A 48 -10.63 -7.75 -13.56
C TYR A 48 -9.33 -8.18 -14.25
N ALA A 49 -9.46 -9.01 -15.30
CA ALA A 49 -8.36 -9.46 -16.17
C ALA A 49 -7.70 -8.29 -16.91
N TYR A 50 -8.46 -7.21 -17.16
CA TYR A 50 -7.97 -5.96 -17.75
C TYR A 50 -8.63 -4.77 -17.04
N GLN A 51 -7.85 -3.86 -16.43
CA GLN A 51 -8.36 -2.56 -15.97
C GLN A 51 -8.15 -1.52 -17.06
N THR A 52 -9.23 -1.09 -17.71
CA THR A 52 -9.23 0.08 -18.60
C THR A 52 -8.99 1.34 -17.77
N VAL A 53 -7.77 1.84 -17.76
CA VAL A 53 -7.43 3.16 -17.21
C VAL A 53 -8.04 4.25 -18.10
N LYS A 54 -9.06 4.96 -17.60
CA LYS A 54 -9.43 6.27 -18.18
C LYS A 54 -8.31 7.26 -17.84
N PRO A 55 -7.71 7.93 -18.84
CA PRO A 55 -6.60 8.87 -18.60
C PRO A 55 -7.16 10.15 -17.99
N LEU A 56 -7.10 10.27 -16.66
CA LEU A 56 -7.26 11.55 -15.99
C LEU A 56 -5.87 12.17 -15.85
N LEU A 57 -5.61 13.13 -16.75
CA LEU A 57 -4.51 14.10 -16.72
C LEU A 57 -3.11 13.51 -16.69
N TYR A 58 -2.62 12.98 -17.81
CA TYR A 58 -1.26 13.12 -18.39
C TYR A 58 -1.26 12.31 -19.70
N PRO A 59 -0.65 12.76 -20.81
CA PRO A 59 -0.59 11.97 -22.04
C PRO A 59 0.35 10.78 -21.82
N CYS A 60 -0.20 9.65 -21.34
CA CYS A 60 0.54 8.42 -21.15
C CYS A 60 1.01 7.92 -22.52
N GLN A 61 2.32 7.83 -22.75
CA GLN A 61 2.87 7.23 -23.96
C GLN A 61 2.36 5.76 -24.09
N PRO A 62 2.04 5.27 -25.31
CA PRO A 62 1.45 3.94 -25.54
C PRO A 62 2.17 2.77 -24.86
N GLY A 63 3.49 2.88 -24.62
CA GLY A 63 4.28 1.85 -23.92
C GLY A 63 3.96 1.69 -22.43
N MET A 64 3.49 2.75 -21.74
CA MET A 64 3.18 2.68 -20.30
C MET A 64 1.94 1.84 -20.01
N THR A 65 0.92 1.86 -20.88
CA THR A 65 -0.31 1.09 -20.71
C THR A 65 -0.05 -0.42 -20.77
N VAL A 66 0.76 -0.86 -21.73
CA VAL A 66 1.12 -2.28 -21.89
C VAL A 66 1.93 -2.78 -20.69
N MET A 67 2.92 -1.99 -20.25
CA MET A 67 3.78 -2.37 -19.14
C MET A 67 3.03 -2.39 -17.79
N ASN A 68 2.15 -1.41 -17.55
CA ASN A 68 1.24 -1.41 -16.39
C ASN A 68 0.32 -2.63 -16.36
N GLY A 69 -0.19 -3.05 -17.52
CA GLY A 69 -0.99 -4.27 -17.66
C GLY A 69 -0.21 -5.53 -17.27
N VAL A 70 1.02 -5.67 -17.76
CA VAL A 70 1.90 -6.81 -17.43
C VAL A 70 2.21 -6.86 -15.93
N PHE A 71 2.58 -5.73 -15.31
CA PHE A 71 2.87 -5.69 -13.88
C PHE A 71 1.65 -6.00 -13.01
N ALA A 72 0.46 -5.51 -13.40
CA ALA A 72 -0.79 -5.82 -12.72
C ALA A 72 -1.11 -7.32 -12.79
N VAL A 73 -0.93 -7.95 -13.96
CA VAL A 73 -1.11 -9.40 -14.11
C VAL A 73 -0.11 -10.13 -13.21
N CYS A 74 1.19 -9.87 -13.32
CA CYS A 74 2.23 -10.53 -12.52
C CYS A 74 1.99 -10.41 -11.01
N ALA A 75 1.51 -9.25 -10.54
CA ALA A 75 1.14 -9.04 -9.14
C ALA A 75 -0.04 -9.91 -8.73
N ASN A 76 -1.10 -9.97 -9.56
CA ASN A 76 -2.30 -10.76 -9.29
C ASN A 76 -2.01 -12.27 -9.28
N ILE A 77 -1.10 -12.75 -10.14
CA ILE A 77 -0.72 -14.18 -10.18
C ILE A 77 0.45 -14.54 -9.25
N GLY A 78 0.89 -13.62 -8.39
CA GLY A 78 1.94 -13.89 -7.40
C GLY A 78 3.33 -14.17 -7.97
N LEU A 79 3.60 -13.79 -9.22
CA LEU A 79 4.90 -14.00 -9.88
C LEU A 79 5.96 -12.95 -9.49
N THR A 80 5.66 -12.10 -8.50
CA THR A 80 6.58 -11.06 -8.02
C THR A 80 7.03 -11.38 -6.60
N ARG A 81 8.24 -10.94 -6.22
CA ARG A 81 8.72 -11.13 -4.84
C ARG A 81 7.96 -10.27 -3.82
N SER A 82 7.20 -9.27 -4.28
CA SER A 82 6.37 -8.43 -3.43
C SER A 82 5.13 -9.21 -2.98
N SER A 83 4.76 -9.09 -1.71
CA SER A 83 3.65 -9.88 -1.16
C SER A 83 2.93 -9.17 -0.02
N PRO A 84 1.62 -9.41 0.17
CA PRO A 84 0.92 -8.95 1.37
C PRO A 84 1.40 -9.73 2.60
N PHE A 85 1.24 -9.12 3.76
CA PHE A 85 1.48 -9.77 5.04
C PHE A 85 0.69 -9.09 6.16
N GLU A 86 0.42 -9.83 7.23
CA GLU A 86 -0.24 -9.28 8.42
C GLU A 86 0.58 -9.53 9.68
N VAL A 87 0.49 -8.60 10.63
CA VAL A 87 1.04 -8.70 11.99
C VAL A 87 0.05 -8.07 12.97
N GLY A 88 0.09 -8.48 14.25
CA GLY A 88 -0.88 -8.05 15.25
C GLY A 88 -1.99 -9.07 15.48
N SER A 89 -2.91 -8.76 16.39
CA SER A 89 -3.81 -9.76 16.99
C SER A 89 -5.30 -9.50 16.73
N PHE A 90 -5.73 -8.24 16.59
CA PHE A 90 -7.15 -7.91 16.44
C PHE A 90 -7.37 -6.80 15.41
N ASN A 91 -8.57 -6.79 14.80
CA ASN A 91 -8.96 -5.74 13.85
C ASN A 91 -9.61 -4.58 14.59
N LEU A 92 -9.53 -3.38 14.02
CA LEU A 92 -10.35 -2.25 14.47
C LEU A 92 -11.81 -2.48 14.07
N SER A 93 -12.73 -1.89 14.82
CA SER A 93 -14.17 -1.94 14.51
C SER A 93 -14.50 -1.15 13.24
N THR A 94 -13.85 -0.01 13.03
CA THR A 94 -13.84 0.73 11.76
C THR A 94 -12.42 1.14 11.39
N GLY A 95 -12.17 1.27 10.08
CA GLY A 95 -10.85 1.58 9.55
C GLY A 95 -9.85 0.43 9.71
N ALA A 96 -8.62 0.68 9.26
CA ALA A 96 -7.50 -0.24 9.36
C ALA A 96 -6.19 0.51 9.16
N ILE A 97 -5.09 -0.08 9.66
CA ILE A 97 -3.75 0.46 9.51
C ILE A 97 -2.97 -0.40 8.50
N GLY A 98 -2.52 0.23 7.42
CA GLY A 98 -1.64 -0.33 6.41
C GLY A 98 -0.19 0.10 6.59
N PHE A 99 0.73 -0.73 6.08
CA PHE A 99 2.15 -0.38 6.01
C PHE A 99 2.79 -0.82 4.69
N ILE A 100 3.69 -0.03 4.14
CA ILE A 100 4.57 -0.42 3.04
C ILE A 100 6.02 0.02 3.31
N ASN A 101 6.96 -0.93 3.20
CA ASN A 101 8.38 -0.68 3.44
C ASN A 101 9.08 0.01 2.26
N GLY A 102 10.28 0.52 2.54
CA GLY A 102 11.21 1.06 1.56
C GLY A 102 11.90 -0.02 0.71
N ILE A 103 12.83 0.42 -0.12
CA ILE A 103 13.68 -0.48 -0.91
C ILE A 103 14.74 -1.16 -0.02
N ASN A 104 15.30 -2.27 -0.50
CA ASN A 104 16.36 -3.01 0.17
C ASN A 104 15.98 -3.54 1.57
N ASN A 105 14.68 -3.82 1.80
CA ASN A 105 14.22 -4.55 2.97
C ASN A 105 13.82 -5.98 2.58
N ASN A 106 14.26 -6.96 3.36
CA ASN A 106 13.70 -8.30 3.29
C ASN A 106 12.33 -8.36 4.01
N LYS A 107 11.58 -9.45 3.80
CA LYS A 107 10.24 -9.62 4.38
C LYS A 107 10.24 -9.61 5.91
N ILE A 108 11.31 -10.08 6.56
CA ILE A 108 11.43 -10.07 8.03
C ILE A 108 11.57 -8.64 8.54
N GLN A 109 12.41 -7.82 7.92
CA GLN A 109 12.58 -6.41 8.27
C GLN A 109 11.27 -5.62 8.08
N ALA A 110 10.55 -5.86 6.97
CA ALA A 110 9.24 -5.24 6.75
C ALA A 110 8.23 -5.64 7.85
N ARG A 111 8.23 -6.91 8.28
CA ARG A 111 7.38 -7.39 9.38
C ARG A 111 7.78 -6.80 10.73
N LEU A 112 9.06 -6.61 11.02
CA LEU A 112 9.54 -5.98 12.26
C LEU A 112 9.05 -4.53 12.36
N SER A 113 9.14 -3.77 11.27
CA SER A 113 8.58 -2.41 11.21
C SER A 113 7.08 -2.39 11.48
N ALA A 114 6.32 -3.28 10.84
CA ALA A 114 4.89 -3.40 11.07
C ALA A 114 4.55 -3.89 12.50
N GLN A 115 5.37 -4.76 13.09
CA GLN A 115 5.18 -5.21 14.48
C GLN A 115 5.35 -4.05 15.46
N GLN A 116 6.31 -3.15 15.22
CA GLN A 116 6.45 -1.95 16.04
C GLN A 116 5.23 -1.03 15.93
N LEU A 117 4.66 -0.88 14.74
CA LEU A 117 3.41 -0.14 14.52
C LEU A 117 2.25 -0.80 15.27
N SER A 118 2.12 -2.12 15.20
CA SER A 118 1.11 -2.88 15.95
C SER A 118 1.24 -2.64 17.45
N GLN A 119 2.46 -2.59 18.00
CA GLN A 119 2.69 -2.27 19.42
C GLN A 119 2.22 -0.84 19.77
N TYR A 120 2.49 0.15 18.92
CA TYR A 120 1.96 1.51 19.12
C TYR A 120 0.43 1.55 19.03
N ALA A 121 -0.14 0.67 18.22
CA ALA A 121 -1.56 0.47 18.03
C ALA A 121 -2.18 -0.54 19.02
N GLN A 122 -1.53 -0.78 20.17
CA GLN A 122 -2.04 -1.65 21.25
C GLN A 122 -2.33 -3.11 20.82
N GLY A 123 -1.64 -3.62 19.80
CA GLY A 123 -1.83 -4.97 19.26
C GLY A 123 -2.77 -5.04 18.05
N THR A 124 -3.28 -3.90 17.58
CA THR A 124 -4.08 -3.81 16.36
C THR A 124 -3.32 -4.39 15.17
N LYS A 125 -4.05 -5.07 14.30
CA LYS A 125 -3.52 -5.68 13.09
C LYS A 125 -3.03 -4.60 12.12
N ILE A 126 -1.84 -4.82 11.58
CA ILE A 126 -1.24 -4.02 10.51
C ILE A 126 -1.25 -4.83 9.21
N TYR A 127 -1.86 -4.26 8.18
CA TYR A 127 -1.97 -4.84 6.84
C TYR A 127 -0.80 -4.36 5.97
N GLY A 128 0.26 -5.16 5.97
CA GLY A 128 1.52 -4.88 5.31
C GLY A 128 1.55 -5.24 3.83
N THR A 129 2.22 -4.41 3.03
CA THR A 129 2.64 -4.70 1.65
C THR A 129 4.16 -4.76 1.64
N HIS A 130 4.74 -5.94 1.41
CA HIS A 130 6.20 -6.06 1.26
C HIS A 130 6.60 -5.61 -0.13
N ASN A 131 7.31 -4.48 -0.21
CA ASN A 131 7.97 -4.02 -1.42
C ASN A 131 9.31 -4.78 -1.58
N ALA A 132 9.35 -5.73 -2.50
CA ALA A 132 10.57 -6.49 -2.78
C ALA A 132 11.37 -5.85 -3.92
N THR A 133 12.62 -5.50 -3.65
CA THR A 133 13.59 -5.04 -4.63
C THR A 133 13.86 -6.15 -5.65
N ASN A 134 13.52 -5.91 -6.91
CA ASN A 134 13.75 -6.88 -7.97
C ASN A 134 15.08 -6.64 -8.70
N PHE A 135 15.60 -5.40 -8.74
CA PHE A 135 16.90 -5.07 -9.36
C PHE A 135 17.60 -3.85 -8.69
N PRO A 136 18.71 -4.03 -7.94
CA PRO A 136 19.28 -3.00 -7.06
C PRO A 136 19.72 -1.68 -7.74
N VAL A 137 20.17 -1.73 -9.00
CA VAL A 137 20.65 -0.54 -9.73
C VAL A 137 19.51 0.18 -10.44
N VAL A 138 18.46 -0.53 -10.86
CA VAL A 138 17.31 0.03 -11.55
C VAL A 138 16.37 0.70 -10.55
N ASP A 139 16.09 0.06 -9.40
CA ASP A 139 15.18 0.60 -8.38
C ASP A 139 15.65 1.94 -7.78
N VAL A 140 16.96 2.21 -7.67
CA VAL A 140 17.49 3.48 -7.14
C VAL A 140 17.37 4.62 -8.16
N PHE A 141 17.65 4.35 -9.44
CA PHE A 141 17.47 5.33 -10.52
C PHE A 141 15.99 5.55 -10.85
N GLU A 142 15.16 4.50 -10.77
CA GLU A 142 13.71 4.59 -10.90
C GLU A 142 13.09 5.37 -9.72
N CYS A 143 13.60 5.17 -8.49
CA CYS A 143 13.16 5.95 -7.33
C CYS A 143 13.52 7.44 -7.44
N ALA A 144 14.68 7.78 -8.01
CA ALA A 144 15.12 9.16 -8.21
C ALA A 144 14.37 9.87 -9.37
N ALA A 145 13.88 9.12 -10.36
CA ALA A 145 13.20 9.66 -11.54
C ALA A 145 11.70 9.97 -11.34
N GLY A 146 11.10 9.60 -10.19
CA GLY A 146 9.70 9.93 -9.91
C GLY A 146 8.72 9.38 -10.95
N HIS A 147 8.58 8.05 -11.01
CA HIS A 147 7.68 7.35 -11.92
C HIS A 147 6.19 7.53 -11.60
N ILE A 148 5.69 8.76 -11.76
CA ILE A 148 4.29 9.14 -11.58
C ILE A 148 3.40 8.28 -12.50
N GLY A 149 2.46 7.53 -11.91
CA GLY A 149 1.41 6.80 -12.63
C GLY A 149 1.74 5.34 -13.01
N PHE A 150 2.83 4.76 -12.50
CA PHE A 150 3.19 3.38 -12.78
C PHE A 150 2.45 2.38 -11.87
N HIS A 151 1.87 1.34 -12.47
CA HIS A 151 1.20 0.24 -11.78
C HIS A 151 2.19 -0.90 -11.49
N THR A 152 3.14 -0.64 -10.61
CA THR A 152 4.07 -1.67 -10.12
C THR A 152 3.35 -2.71 -9.26
N PRO A 153 3.94 -3.90 -9.02
CA PRO A 153 3.30 -4.91 -8.18
C PRO A 153 2.92 -4.44 -6.76
N PRO A 154 3.77 -3.67 -6.03
CA PRO A 154 3.38 -3.07 -4.76
C PRO A 154 2.20 -2.10 -4.88
N VAL A 155 2.09 -1.34 -5.98
CA VAL A 155 0.94 -0.46 -6.25
C VAL A 155 -0.35 -1.28 -6.41
N GLN A 156 -0.29 -2.38 -7.15
CA GLN A 156 -1.46 -3.26 -7.30
C GLN A 156 -1.85 -3.91 -5.98
N LEU A 157 -0.88 -4.35 -5.17
CA LEU A 157 -1.13 -4.89 -3.84
C LEU A 157 -1.75 -3.86 -2.89
N LEU A 158 -1.28 -2.60 -2.92
CA LEU A 158 -1.90 -1.50 -2.18
C LEU A 158 -3.36 -1.29 -2.59
N LYS A 159 -3.64 -1.24 -3.90
CA LYS A 159 -5.01 -1.04 -4.41
C LYS A 159 -5.93 -2.21 -4.06
N ASN A 160 -5.44 -3.45 -4.14
CA ASN A 160 -6.19 -4.64 -3.75
C ASN A 160 -6.51 -4.61 -2.24
N LYS A 161 -5.52 -4.24 -1.42
CA LYS A 161 -5.69 -4.05 0.03
C LYS A 161 -6.76 -2.99 0.33
N TRP A 162 -6.67 -1.81 -0.27
CA TRP A 162 -7.67 -0.75 -0.05
C TRP A 162 -9.05 -1.17 -0.50
N LYS A 163 -9.19 -1.80 -1.68
CA LYS A 163 -10.49 -2.33 -2.14
C LYS A 163 -11.10 -3.29 -1.12
N HIS A 164 -10.29 -4.20 -0.57
CA HIS A 164 -10.73 -5.15 0.44
C HIS A 164 -11.17 -4.46 1.74
N LEU A 165 -10.36 -3.52 2.24
CA LEU A 165 -10.64 -2.80 3.48
C LEU A 165 -11.88 -1.89 3.34
N ILE A 166 -12.03 -1.20 2.22
CA ILE A 166 -13.22 -0.39 1.92
C ILE A 166 -14.48 -1.26 1.85
N ALA A 167 -14.39 -2.44 1.23
CA ALA A 167 -15.52 -3.38 1.19
C ALA A 167 -15.88 -3.90 2.60
N SER A 168 -14.88 -4.05 3.47
CA SER A 168 -15.06 -4.61 4.83
C SER A 168 -15.56 -3.59 5.85
N HIS A 169 -15.08 -2.34 5.78
CA HIS A 169 -15.40 -1.28 6.75
C HIS A 169 -16.38 -0.23 6.21
N GLY A 170 -16.71 -0.28 4.93
CA GLY A 170 -17.65 0.63 4.29
C GLY A 170 -17.00 1.93 3.75
N PRO A 171 -17.74 2.68 2.93
CA PRO A 171 -17.20 3.79 2.12
C PRO A 171 -16.88 5.08 2.90
N GLN A 172 -17.25 5.15 4.19
CA GLN A 172 -16.98 6.31 5.04
C GLN A 172 -15.77 6.10 5.95
N ALA A 173 -15.27 4.86 6.06
CA ALA A 173 -14.13 4.54 6.90
C ALA A 173 -12.87 5.25 6.40
N LYS A 174 -11.99 5.61 7.33
CA LYS A 174 -10.65 6.13 7.01
C LYS A 174 -9.61 5.06 7.31
N PHE A 175 -8.63 4.94 6.44
CA PHE A 175 -7.55 3.97 6.52
C PHE A 175 -6.23 4.70 6.63
N LEU A 176 -5.46 4.41 7.68
CA LEU A 176 -4.11 4.94 7.84
C LEU A 176 -3.14 4.09 7.01
N GLU A 177 -2.53 4.64 5.98
CA GLU A 177 -1.50 3.96 5.18
C GLU A 177 -0.13 4.59 5.47
N ILE A 178 0.72 3.83 6.16
CA ILE A 178 2.06 4.27 6.55
C ILE A 178 3.08 3.80 5.51
N CYS A 179 3.94 4.68 5.03
CA CYS A 179 4.99 4.32 4.07
C CYS A 179 6.38 4.78 4.55
N HIS A 180 7.42 4.10 4.04
CA HIS A 180 8.81 4.43 4.34
C HIS A 180 9.64 4.52 3.05
N SER A 181 10.51 5.53 2.94
CA SER A 181 11.51 5.63 1.85
C SER A 181 10.86 5.42 0.47
N GLY A 182 11.37 4.50 -0.35
CA GLY A 182 10.80 4.14 -1.66
C GLY A 182 9.35 3.65 -1.64
N GLY A 183 8.84 3.17 -0.50
CA GLY A 183 7.42 2.84 -0.31
C GLY A 183 6.49 4.03 -0.58
N ALA A 184 6.98 5.26 -0.38
CA ALA A 184 6.24 6.49 -0.68
C ALA A 184 5.93 6.66 -2.16
N ILE A 185 6.79 6.20 -3.07
CA ILE A 185 6.54 6.22 -4.52
C ILE A 185 5.36 5.32 -4.86
N HIS A 186 5.35 4.11 -4.32
CA HIS A 186 4.24 3.17 -4.53
C HIS A 186 2.93 3.71 -3.94
N LEU A 187 2.98 4.31 -2.75
CA LEU A 187 1.81 4.95 -2.16
C LEU A 187 1.29 6.10 -3.02
N LYS A 188 2.17 7.03 -3.45
CA LYS A 188 1.81 8.16 -4.30
C LYS A 188 1.22 7.70 -5.65
N ASN A 189 1.80 6.68 -6.26
CA ASN A 189 1.27 6.10 -7.51
C ASN A 189 -0.06 5.37 -7.32
N ALA A 190 -0.23 4.65 -6.22
CA ALA A 190 -1.50 4.03 -5.89
C ALA A 190 -2.58 5.09 -5.68
N LEU A 191 -2.27 6.21 -5.02
CA LEU A 191 -3.18 7.35 -4.89
C LEU A 191 -3.52 7.94 -6.26
N LEU A 192 -2.53 8.37 -7.04
CA LEU A 192 -2.73 9.00 -8.37
C LEU A 192 -3.57 8.15 -9.34
N THR A 193 -3.42 6.83 -9.28
CA THR A 193 -4.11 5.88 -10.17
C THR A 193 -5.38 5.28 -9.56
N SER A 194 -5.83 5.80 -8.41
CA SER A 194 -7.07 5.38 -7.76
C SER A 194 -8.16 6.44 -7.91
N PRO A 195 -9.44 6.04 -7.97
CA PRO A 195 -10.56 6.98 -7.96
C PRO A 195 -10.53 7.89 -6.74
N GLU A 196 -11.01 9.12 -6.87
CA GLU A 196 -11.09 10.07 -5.76
C GLU A 196 -11.85 9.54 -4.54
N SER A 197 -12.92 8.77 -4.76
CA SER A 197 -13.66 8.10 -3.67
C SER A 197 -12.81 7.16 -2.82
N VAL A 198 -11.78 6.54 -3.41
CA VAL A 198 -10.79 5.72 -2.70
C VAL A 198 -9.77 6.61 -2.03
N ARG A 199 -9.22 7.60 -2.74
CA ARG A 199 -8.20 8.53 -2.23
C ARG A 199 -8.67 9.27 -0.97
N GLN A 200 -9.94 9.68 -0.95
CA GLN A 200 -10.58 10.37 0.17
C GLN A 200 -10.90 9.46 1.38
N GLN A 201 -10.53 8.19 1.32
CA GLN A 201 -10.54 7.29 2.48
C GLN A 201 -9.13 7.02 3.03
N ILE A 202 -8.07 7.53 2.39
CA ILE A 202 -6.68 7.27 2.80
C ILE A 202 -6.12 8.44 3.60
N ILE A 203 -5.64 8.16 4.80
CA ILE A 203 -4.76 9.02 5.60
C ILE A 203 -3.33 8.51 5.37
N ALA A 204 -2.48 9.28 4.71
CA ALA A 204 -1.12 8.90 4.39
C ALA A 204 -0.12 9.42 5.45
N LEU A 205 0.67 8.53 6.03
CA LEU A 205 1.79 8.91 6.90
C LEU A 205 3.11 8.44 6.29
N ALA A 206 3.90 9.41 5.81
CA ALA A 206 5.14 9.14 5.10
C ALA A 206 6.35 9.43 6.00
N ILE A 207 7.15 8.40 6.30
CA ILE A 207 8.36 8.52 7.11
C ILE A 207 9.60 8.37 6.24
N ALA A 208 10.52 9.33 6.35
CA ALA A 208 11.72 9.42 5.52
C ALA A 208 11.44 9.17 4.02
N PRO A 209 10.40 9.81 3.43
CA PRO A 209 9.88 9.38 2.14
C PRO A 209 10.80 9.79 0.99
N SER A 210 10.87 8.98 -0.07
CA SER A 210 11.59 9.36 -1.30
C SER A 210 10.83 10.38 -2.15
N VAL A 211 9.52 10.52 -1.96
CA VAL A 211 8.68 11.53 -2.60
C VAL A 211 7.70 12.11 -1.59
N ILE A 212 7.43 13.41 -1.68
CA ILE A 212 6.39 14.04 -0.85
C ILE A 212 5.02 13.58 -1.35
N ILE A 213 4.17 13.13 -0.42
CA ILE A 213 2.76 12.83 -0.66
C ILE A 213 1.96 14.10 -0.32
N PRO A 214 1.50 14.85 -1.33
CA PRO A 214 0.78 16.09 -1.08
C PRO A 214 -0.63 15.84 -0.56
N ASN A 215 -1.09 16.72 0.32
CA ASN A 215 -2.36 16.60 1.03
C ASN A 215 -3.56 16.58 0.06
N GLU A 216 -3.45 17.31 -1.06
CA GLU A 216 -4.48 17.34 -2.12
C GLU A 216 -4.73 15.98 -2.81
N LEU A 217 -3.81 15.01 -2.67
CA LEU A 217 -3.98 13.70 -3.32
C LEU A 217 -4.85 12.72 -2.55
N CYS A 218 -5.11 12.94 -1.25
CA CYS A 218 -5.85 12.01 -0.39
C CYS A 218 -6.66 12.75 0.68
N PHE A 219 -7.19 12.04 1.69
CA PHE A 219 -7.97 12.69 2.75
C PHE A 219 -7.10 13.57 3.63
N GLN A 220 -5.92 13.06 4.01
CA GLN A 220 -4.90 13.77 4.75
C GLN A 220 -3.55 13.13 4.46
N SER A 221 -2.49 13.94 4.36
CA SER A 221 -1.12 13.43 4.36
C SER A 221 -0.21 14.17 5.34
N ASP A 222 0.71 13.41 5.94
CA ASP A 222 1.76 13.92 6.81
C ASP A 222 3.11 13.32 6.37
N ASN A 223 4.09 14.18 6.08
CA ASN A 223 5.41 13.74 5.61
C ASN A 223 6.50 14.16 6.60
N TYR A 224 7.30 13.22 7.10
CA TYR A 224 8.38 13.49 8.06
C TYR A 224 9.73 13.03 7.54
N ILE A 225 10.77 13.85 7.73
CA ILE A 225 12.15 13.52 7.42
C ILE A 225 13.05 13.91 8.60
N SER A 226 14.15 13.19 8.83
CA SER A 226 15.22 13.66 9.72
C SER A 226 16.06 14.73 9.01
N ARG A 227 16.56 15.73 9.76
CA ARG A 227 17.51 16.74 9.22
C ARG A 227 18.80 16.10 8.65
N ARG A 228 19.18 14.90 9.10
CA ARG A 228 20.35 14.16 8.60
C ARG A 228 20.07 13.30 7.37
N ASP A 229 18.80 13.11 7.03
CA ASP A 229 18.38 12.32 5.89
C ASP A 229 18.27 13.19 4.63
N PHE A 230 18.95 12.79 3.56
CA PHE A 230 18.94 13.49 2.28
C PHE A 230 17.95 12.91 1.27
N VAL A 231 17.27 11.79 1.56
CA VAL A 231 16.48 11.06 0.57
C VAL A 231 15.39 11.92 -0.04
N THR A 232 14.56 12.58 0.77
CA THR A 232 13.53 13.49 0.25
C THR A 232 14.12 14.73 -0.44
N HIS A 233 15.41 15.06 -0.21
CA HIS A 233 16.06 16.16 -0.93
C HIS A 233 16.30 15.86 -2.41
N LEU A 234 16.22 14.59 -2.81
CA LEU A 234 16.28 14.17 -4.22
C LEU A 234 14.94 14.38 -4.96
N ASP A 235 13.83 14.57 -4.24
CA ASP A 235 12.53 14.93 -4.83
C ASP A 235 12.48 16.43 -5.13
N PHE A 236 13.23 16.88 -6.13
CA PHE A 236 13.35 18.30 -6.47
C PHE A 236 11.99 18.93 -6.84
N ASP A 237 11.19 18.23 -7.65
CA ASP A 237 9.88 18.74 -8.08
C ASP A 237 8.87 18.73 -6.92
N GLY A 238 8.81 17.65 -6.14
CA GLY A 238 7.95 17.58 -4.96
C GLY A 238 8.33 18.61 -3.92
N LYS A 239 9.63 18.83 -3.64
CA LYS A 239 10.07 19.89 -2.72
C LYS A 239 9.74 21.29 -3.24
N ARG A 240 9.86 21.53 -4.54
CA ARG A 240 9.50 22.82 -5.14
C ARG A 240 8.01 23.12 -4.98
N ARG A 241 7.15 22.11 -5.11
CA ARG A 241 5.69 22.29 -5.08
C ARG A 241 5.08 22.17 -3.68
N TYR A 242 5.59 21.26 -2.87
CA TYR A 242 4.97 20.78 -1.62
C TYR A 242 5.98 20.77 -0.44
N GLY A 243 7.09 21.49 -0.55
CA GLY A 243 8.12 21.52 0.49
C GLY A 243 7.63 22.06 1.84
N ASN A 244 6.55 22.85 1.84
CA ASN A 244 5.84 23.31 3.03
C ASN A 244 5.08 22.19 3.77
N GLU A 245 4.80 21.07 3.10
CA GLU A 245 4.13 19.88 3.66
C GLU A 245 5.11 18.81 4.14
N LEU A 246 6.42 19.12 4.12
CA LEU A 246 7.48 18.25 4.62
C LEU A 246 7.97 18.73 6.00
N HIS A 247 7.71 17.93 7.03
CA HIS A 247 8.15 18.20 8.39
C HIS A 247 9.57 17.68 8.63
N VAL A 248 10.51 18.59 8.84
CA VAL A 248 11.90 18.24 9.20
C VAL A 248 12.04 18.11 10.72
N LEU A 249 12.45 16.93 11.17
CA LEU A 249 12.67 16.61 12.57
C LEU A 249 14.15 16.73 12.94
N GLU A 250 14.42 17.19 14.15
CA GLU A 250 15.77 17.13 14.72
C GLU A 250 16.16 15.68 15.02
N PRO A 251 17.32 15.20 14.55
CA PRO A 251 17.79 13.84 14.80
C PRO A 251 17.95 13.57 16.30
N HIS A 252 17.50 12.41 16.74
CA HIS A 252 17.77 11.93 18.10
C HIS A 252 19.29 11.72 18.30
N PRO A 253 19.85 11.96 19.51
CA PRO A 253 21.27 11.72 19.77
C PRO A 253 21.73 10.29 19.43
N ASP A 254 20.88 9.31 19.74
CA ASP A 254 21.13 7.88 19.47
C ASP A 254 20.74 7.43 18.05
N ALA A 255 20.31 8.34 17.18
CA ALA A 255 20.04 8.00 15.80
C ALA A 255 21.34 7.75 15.02
N ASN A 256 21.26 6.91 13.99
CA ASN A 256 22.37 6.69 13.08
C ASN A 256 22.82 8.00 12.41
N LYS A 257 24.03 8.01 11.87
CA LYS A 257 24.59 9.21 11.21
C LYS A 257 23.72 9.72 10.06
N TRP A 258 23.11 8.81 9.30
CA TRP A 258 22.20 9.15 8.20
C TRP A 258 20.75 9.34 8.68
N ASP A 259 20.31 8.59 9.70
CA ASP A 259 18.98 8.72 10.32
C ASP A 259 17.80 8.54 9.33
N HIS A 260 17.89 7.48 8.52
CA HIS A 260 16.92 7.16 7.46
C HIS A 260 16.04 5.97 7.82
N GLU A 261 16.42 5.18 8.81
CA GLU A 261 15.74 3.94 9.17
C GLU A 261 14.34 4.21 9.71
N PHE A 262 13.35 3.43 9.26
CA PHE A 262 11.97 3.56 9.71
C PHE A 262 11.82 3.50 11.23
N LEU A 263 12.61 2.63 11.87
CA LEU A 263 12.62 2.41 13.32
C LEU A 263 13.58 3.34 14.07
N SER A 264 14.07 4.40 13.43
CA SER A 264 14.91 5.39 14.10
C SER A 264 14.20 5.99 15.33
N PRO A 265 14.92 6.21 16.45
CA PRO A 265 14.38 6.91 17.60
C PRO A 265 13.86 8.32 17.27
N THR A 266 14.36 8.96 16.21
CA THR A 266 13.89 10.26 15.71
C THR A 266 12.40 10.24 15.37
N PHE A 267 11.92 9.17 14.73
CA PHE A 267 10.53 9.06 14.28
C PHE A 267 9.59 8.47 15.34
N LYS A 268 10.12 7.85 16.40
CA LYS A 268 9.35 7.10 17.41
C LYS A 268 8.18 7.88 17.98
N ARG A 269 8.42 9.12 18.43
CA ARG A 269 7.37 9.96 19.03
C ARG A 269 6.27 10.29 18.02
N THR A 270 6.67 10.66 16.81
CA THR A 270 5.76 11.01 15.72
C THR A 270 4.91 9.82 15.28
N LEU A 271 5.54 8.68 15.01
CA LEU A 271 4.86 7.43 14.66
C LEU A 271 3.85 7.03 15.73
N LYS A 272 4.28 6.99 16.99
CA LYS A 272 3.39 6.61 18.09
C LYS A 272 2.19 7.57 18.19
N LYS A 273 2.44 8.88 18.12
CA LYS A 273 1.39 9.89 18.16
C LYS A 273 0.36 9.68 17.05
N HIS A 274 0.80 9.63 15.79
CA HIS A 274 -0.11 9.47 14.64
C HIS A 274 -0.92 8.17 14.68
N VAL A 275 -0.30 7.06 15.09
CA VAL A 275 -1.00 5.79 15.25
C VAL A 275 -2.08 5.87 16.33
N GLN A 276 -1.76 6.50 17.47
CA GLN A 276 -2.72 6.66 18.57
C GLN A 276 -3.86 7.62 18.19
N ASP A 277 -3.51 8.79 17.65
CA ASP A 277 -4.46 9.78 17.17
C ASP A 277 -5.39 9.17 16.10
N TYR A 278 -4.88 8.32 15.21
CA TYR A 278 -5.71 7.61 14.24
C TYR A 278 -6.72 6.68 14.90
N ILE A 279 -6.29 5.84 15.84
CA ILE A 279 -7.18 4.90 16.54
C ILE A 279 -8.27 5.67 17.28
N ASP A 280 -7.90 6.72 18.02
CA ASP A 280 -8.82 7.51 18.82
C ASP A 280 -9.89 8.23 17.98
N ASN A 281 -9.56 8.61 16.74
CA ASN A 281 -10.46 9.37 15.87
C ASN A 281 -11.20 8.50 14.83
N TYR A 282 -10.64 7.34 14.44
CA TYR A 282 -11.14 6.55 13.30
C TYR A 282 -11.24 5.05 13.55
N GLY A 283 -10.75 4.53 14.67
CA GLY A 283 -10.74 3.08 14.99
C GLY A 283 -12.07 2.51 15.49
N GLY A 284 -13.05 3.39 15.72
CA GLY A 284 -14.39 3.10 16.25
C GLY A 284 -14.46 3.12 17.78
N GLU A 285 -15.52 2.58 18.37
CA GLU A 285 -15.91 2.96 19.74
C GLU A 285 -14.85 2.67 20.82
N LYS A 286 -14.81 3.60 21.79
CA LYS A 286 -13.96 3.60 22.98
C LYS A 286 -14.43 2.59 24.03
#